data_AF-A0A412XUV4-F1
#
_entry.id   AF-A0A412XUV4-F1
#
_cell.length_a   1.000
_cell.length_b   1.000
_cell.length_c   1.000
_cell.angle_alpha   90.00
_cell.angle_beta   90.00
_cell.angle_gamma   90.00
#
_symmetry.space_group_name_H-M   'P 1'
#
loop_
_entity.id
_entity.type
_entity.pdbx_description
1 polymer ?
#
loop_
_entity_poly.entity_id
_entity_poly.type
_entity_poly.pdbx_seq_one_letter_code
_entity_poly.pdbx_strand_id
1 'polypeptide(L)'
;MNCEAEGKILVALPTTNGQTKTGKDWQKKEFVLETIERFPLRMRFSMLSFDGPVEDAPSVDEKVRVRFTVEAREINGKWYNDVKAYQIEKLS
;
A
#
# COMPACT_ATOMS: atom_id res chain seq x y z
N MET A 1 2.50 -9.56 10.66
CA MET A 1 1.57 -10.63 10.23
C MET A 1 1.48 -10.61 8.71
N ASN A 2 1.33 -11.76 8.05
CA ASN A 2 1.09 -11.84 6.60
C ASN A 2 -0.42 -11.94 6.35
N CYS A 3 -0.95 -11.07 5.50
CA CYS A 3 -2.38 -10.91 5.26
C CYS A 3 -2.67 -10.73 3.77
N GLU A 4 -3.92 -10.98 3.39
CA GLU A 4 -4.44 -10.80 2.03
C GLU A 4 -5.83 -10.16 2.10
N ALA A 5 -6.14 -9.28 1.14
CA ALA A 5 -7.47 -8.69 0.98
C ALA A 5 -7.79 -8.48 -0.50
N GLU A 6 -9.06 -8.68 -0.88
CA GLU A 6 -9.58 -8.36 -2.21
C GLU A 6 -10.52 -7.17 -2.13
N GLY A 7 -10.38 -6.24 -3.08
CA GLY A 7 -11.16 -5.03 -3.05
C GLY A 7 -11.01 -4.15 -4.28
N LYS A 8 -11.69 -3.02 -4.24
CA LYS A 8 -11.61 -1.96 -5.26
C LYS A 8 -10.80 -0.78 -4.72
N ILE A 9 -9.89 -0.22 -5.53
CA ILE A 9 -9.16 0.98 -5.16
C ILE A 9 -10.11 2.18 -5.20
N LEU A 10 -10.30 2.82 -4.04
CA LEU A 10 -11.12 4.02 -3.91
C LEU A 10 -10.31 5.30 -4.09
N VAL A 11 -9.08 5.33 -3.55
CA VAL A 11 -8.27 6.56 -3.52
C VAL A 11 -6.81 6.20 -3.78
N ALA A 12 -6.16 6.98 -4.65
CA ALA A 12 -4.72 7.07 -4.73
C ALA A 12 -4.27 8.34 -4.01
N LEU A 13 -3.46 8.18 -2.96
CA LEU A 13 -2.90 9.30 -2.18
C LEU A 13 -1.70 9.92 -2.91
N PRO A 14 -1.30 11.16 -2.58
CA PRO A 14 -0.12 11.80 -3.17
C PRO A 14 1.12 10.91 -3.05
N THR A 15 1.86 10.80 -4.15
CA THR A 15 3.11 10.03 -4.18
C THR A 15 4.20 10.76 -3.41
N THR A 16 4.93 10.03 -2.58
CA THR A 16 6.12 10.53 -1.89
C THR A 16 7.35 9.87 -2.49
N ASN A 17 8.40 10.62 -2.77
CA ASN A 17 9.66 10.09 -3.30
C ASN A 17 10.84 10.90 -2.75
N GLY A 18 12.05 10.42 -3.05
CA GLY A 18 13.27 11.12 -2.73
C GLY A 18 14.49 10.26 -3.04
N GLN A 19 15.64 10.69 -2.53
CA GLN A 19 16.87 9.90 -2.58
C GLN A 19 17.27 9.43 -1.18
N THR A 20 17.78 8.21 -1.13
CA THR A 20 18.44 7.64 0.04
C THR A 20 19.79 8.33 0.28
N LYS A 21 20.40 8.11 1.45
CA LYS A 21 21.74 8.65 1.78
C LYS A 21 22.83 8.21 0.80
N THR A 22 22.64 7.07 0.14
CA THR A 22 23.57 6.50 -0.85
C THR A 22 23.26 6.93 -2.29
N GLY A 23 22.29 7.84 -2.49
CA GLY A 23 21.92 8.38 -3.80
C GLY A 23 20.92 7.54 -4.60
N LYS A 24 20.46 6.40 -4.07
CA LYS A 24 19.39 5.62 -4.72
C LYS A 24 18.04 6.32 -4.59
N ASP A 25 17.30 6.42 -5.68
CA ASP A 25 15.92 6.90 -5.69
C ASP A 25 15.00 5.91 -4.97
N TRP A 26 14.04 6.42 -4.22
CA TRP A 26 12.95 5.63 -3.63
C TRP A 26 11.61 6.30 -3.91
N GLN A 27 10.57 5.48 -3.98
CA GLN A 27 9.20 5.96 -4.14
C GLN A 27 8.27 5.18 -3.24
N LYS A 28 7.35 5.90 -2.61
CA LYS A 28 6.22 5.37 -1.84
C LYS A 28 4.92 5.84 -2.47
N LYS A 29 4.06 4.89 -2.80
CA LYS A 29 2.67 5.14 -3.22
C LYS A 29 1.73 4.57 -2.16
N GLU A 30 0.60 5.23 -1.96
CA GLU A 30 -0.37 4.82 -0.95
C GLU A 30 -1.78 4.85 -1.53
N PHE A 31 -2.59 3.90 -1.10
CA PHE A 31 -3.94 3.70 -1.62
C PHE A 31 -4.92 3.40 -0.51
N VAL A 32 -6.20 3.68 -0.75
CA VAL A 32 -7.31 3.18 0.06
C VAL A 32 -8.08 2.17 -0.77
N LEU A 33 -8.21 0.96 -0.25
CA LEU A 33 -9.02 -0.13 -0.80
C LEU A 33 -10.31 -0.29 0.01
N GLU A 34 -11.41 -0.57 -0.66
CA GLU A 34 -12.65 -1.05 -0.06
C GLU A 34 -12.86 -2.52 -0.42
N THR A 35 -13.07 -3.37 0.58
CA THR A 35 -13.16 -4.82 0.41
C THR A 35 -14.45 -5.24 -0.29
N ILE A 36 -14.38 -6.34 -1.05
CA ILE A 36 -15.56 -6.93 -1.72
C ILE A 36 -16.12 -8.04 -0.83
N GLU A 37 -16.78 -7.64 0.26
CA GLU A 37 -17.44 -8.57 1.19
C GLU A 37 -18.82 -8.05 1.59
N ARG A 38 -19.60 -8.85 2.33
CA ARG A 38 -20.97 -8.47 2.74
C ARG A 38 -21.01 -7.16 3.53
N PHE A 39 -19.95 -6.85 4.27
CA PHE A 39 -19.79 -5.63 5.05
C PHE A 39 -18.46 -4.97 4.65
N PRO A 40 -18.44 -4.13 3.60
CA PRO A 40 -17.21 -3.56 3.08
C PRO A 40 -16.45 -2.76 4.14
N LEU A 41 -15.17 -3.05 4.27
CA LEU A 41 -14.22 -2.35 5.12
C LEU A 41 -13.25 -1.57 4.25
N ARG A 42 -12.69 -0.48 4.81
CA ARG A 42 -11.68 0.34 4.13
C ARG A 42 -10.32 0.18 4.78
N MET A 43 -9.30 -0.01 3.96
CA MET A 43 -7.93 -0.16 4.42
C MET A 43 -7.00 0.73 3.59
N ARG A 44 -6.22 1.57 4.28
CA ARG A 44 -5.07 2.23 3.67
C ARG A 44 -3.88 1.26 3.65
N PHE A 45 -3.17 1.18 2.54
CA PHE A 45 -1.90 0.47 2.44
C PHE A 45 -0.88 1.27 1.64
N SER A 46 0.38 0.88 1.76
CA SER A 46 1.49 1.48 1.01
C SER A 46 2.24 0.45 0.17
N MET A 47 2.76 0.91 -0.97
CA MET A 47 3.74 0.22 -1.80
C MET A 47 5.04 1.03 -1.77
N LEU A 48 6.17 0.35 -1.59
CA LEU A 48 7.48 0.99 -1.41
C LEU A 48 8.50 0.35 -2.35
N SER A 49 9.17 1.18 -3.14
CA SER A 49 10.34 0.82 -3.94
C SER A 49 11.57 1.56 -3.40
N PHE A 50 12.68 0.84 -3.29
CA PHE A 50 14.00 1.37 -2.89
C PHE A 50 14.98 1.44 -4.07
N ASP A 51 14.50 1.21 -5.29
CA ASP A 51 15.30 1.16 -6.51
C ASP A 51 14.59 1.92 -7.64
N GLY A 52 14.08 3.12 -7.32
CA GLY A 52 13.34 3.98 -8.24
C GLY A 52 11.82 3.96 -8.04
N PRO A 53 11.02 4.04 -9.12
CA PRO A 53 9.57 4.14 -9.03
C PRO A 53 8.93 2.84 -8.52
N VAL A 54 7.72 2.95 -7.97
CA VAL A 54 6.85 1.82 -7.66
C VAL A 54 6.21 1.34 -8.96
N GLU A 55 6.57 0.13 -9.35
CA GLU A 55 5.99 -0.62 -10.46
C GLU A 55 4.66 -1.28 -10.06
N ASP A 56 3.81 -1.62 -11.04
CA ASP A 56 2.54 -2.33 -10.87
C ASP A 56 1.52 -1.70 -9.91
N ALA A 57 1.68 -0.41 -9.61
CA ALA A 57 0.72 0.33 -8.81
C ALA A 57 -0.68 0.32 -9.47
N PRO A 58 -1.75 0.04 -8.71
CA PRO A 58 -3.09 0.04 -9.27
C PRO A 58 -3.62 1.46 -9.47
N SER A 59 -4.64 1.58 -10.31
CA SER A 59 -5.38 2.81 -10.55
C SER A 59 -6.65 2.87 -9.70
N VAL A 60 -7.18 4.07 -9.49
CA VAL A 60 -8.54 4.23 -8.93
C VAL A 60 -9.52 3.46 -9.79
N ASP A 61 -10.52 2.86 -9.14
CA ASP A 61 -11.53 1.98 -9.70
C ASP A 61 -11.08 0.57 -10.11
N GLU A 62 -9.78 0.24 -10.11
CA GLU A 62 -9.32 -1.13 -10.35
C GLU A 62 -9.69 -2.07 -9.19
N LYS A 63 -10.06 -3.30 -9.53
CA LYS A 63 -10.20 -4.40 -8.57
C LYS A 63 -8.86 -5.11 -8.42
N VAL A 64 -8.45 -5.38 -7.19
CA VAL A 64 -7.16 -5.98 -6.89
C VAL A 64 -7.26 -6.97 -5.74
N ARG A 65 -6.35 -7.94 -5.75
CA ARG A 65 -5.95 -8.70 -4.57
C ARG A 65 -4.62 -8.13 -4.07
N VAL A 66 -4.60 -7.71 -2.80
CA VAL A 66 -3.45 -7.11 -2.14
C VAL A 66 -2.90 -8.10 -1.12
N ARG A 67 -1.63 -8.47 -1.24
CA ARG A 67 -0.90 -9.21 -0.20
C ARG A 67 0.03 -8.26 0.54
N PHE A 68 -0.10 -8.24 1.85
CA PHE A 68 0.53 -7.22 2.69
C PHE A 68 0.98 -7.74 4.03
N THR A 69 1.87 -6.99 4.65
CA THR A 69 2.25 -7.17 6.05
C THR A 69 1.64 -6.07 6.92
N VAL A 70 1.29 -6.43 8.14
CA VAL A 70 0.94 -5.49 9.20
C VAL A 70 2.01 -5.51 10.28
N GLU A 71 2.57 -4.34 10.57
CA GLU A 71 3.62 -4.12 11.56
C GLU A 71 3.24 -2.97 12.49
N ALA A 72 3.55 -3.10 13.77
CA ALA A 72 3.42 -2.00 14.71
C ALA A 72 4.64 -1.07 14.60
N ARG A 73 4.40 0.23 14.46
CA ARG A 73 5.42 1.27 14.50
C ARG A 73 5.15 2.25 15.64
N GLU A 74 6.18 2.48 16.44
CA GLU A 74 6.17 3.51 17.45
C GLU A 74 6.68 4.84 16.87
N ILE A 75 5.92 5.91 17.09
CA ILE A 75 6.29 7.29 16.76
C ILE A 75 5.98 8.14 17.98
N ASN A 76 7.03 8.63 18.66
CA ASN A 76 6.93 9.48 19.86
C ASN A 76 6.00 8.87 20.95
N GLY A 77 6.20 7.60 21.30
CA GLY A 77 5.37 6.90 22.29
C GLY A 77 3.98 6.49 21.83
N LYS A 78 3.58 6.81 20.60
CA LYS A 78 2.30 6.38 20.01
C LYS A 78 2.53 5.24 19.04
N TRP A 79 1.69 4.21 19.13
CA TRP A 79 1.77 3.03 18.28
C TRP A 79 0.74 3.10 17.15
N TYR A 80 1.18 2.81 15.94
CA TYR A 80 0.36 2.76 14.73
C TYR A 80 0.61 1.46 13.99
N ASN A 81 -0.41 0.96 13.30
CA ASN A 81 -0.22 -0.13 12.36
C ASN A 81 0.22 0.44 11.01
N ASP A 82 1.30 -0.11 10.48
CA ASP A 82 1.78 0.13 9.13
C ASP A 82 1.40 -1.06 8.26
N VAL A 83 0.71 -0.79 7.16
CA VAL A 83 0.21 -1.79 6.22
C VAL A 83 1.00 -1.65 4.92
N LYS A 84 1.86 -2.63 4.64
CA LYS A 84 2.78 -2.60 3.50
C LYS A 84 2.45 -3.72 2.53
N ALA A 85 2.00 -3.36 1.35
CA ALA A 85 1.78 -4.31 0.27
C ALA A 85 3.13 -4.72 -0.34
N TYR A 86 3.32 -6.03 -0.49
CA TYR A 86 4.48 -6.61 -1.18
C TYR A 86 4.09 -7.25 -2.51
N GLN A 87 2.79 -7.46 -2.77
CA GLN A 87 2.29 -7.93 -4.05
C GLN A 87 0.87 -7.39 -4.30
N ILE A 88 0.64 -6.97 -5.55
CA ILE A 88 -0.67 -6.59 -6.07
C ILE A 88 -0.98 -7.46 -7.27
N GLU A 89 -2.18 -8.03 -7.31
CA GLU A 89 -2.71 -8.77 -8.44
C GLU A 89 -3.96 -8.05 -8.94
N LYS A 90 -3.94 -7.53 -10.17
CA LYS A 90 -5.10 -6.87 -10.78
C LYS A 90 -6.11 -7.93 -11.20
N LEU A 91 -7.33 -7.80 -10.71
CA LEU A 91 -8.44 -8.69 -11.03
C LEU A 91 -9.20 -8.08 -12.21
N SER A 92 -9.23 -8.80 -13.33
CA SER A 92 -9.95 -8.43 -14.56
C SER A 92 -11.45 -8.30 -14.35
#